data_AF-A0A7Y5DGH8-F1
#
_entry.id   AF-A0A7Y5DGH8-F1
#
_cell.length_a   1.000
_cell.length_b   1.000
_cell.length_c   1.000
_cell.angle_alpha   90.00
_cell.angle_beta   90.00
_cell.angle_gamma   90.00
#
_symmetry.space_group_name_H-M   'P 1'
#
loop_
_entity.id
_entity.type
_entity.pdbx_description
1 polymer ?
#
loop_
_entity_poly.entity_id
_entity_poly.type
_entity_poly.pdbx_seq_one_letter_code
_entity_poly.pdbx_strand_id
1 'polypeptide(L)' 'LNLIGDETFDISGIDGELTPQQDVTLTIKRKDGSSQNVQLLLRIDTPIEVDYYRSGGILPYVLKELVG' A
#
# COMPACT_ATOMS: atom_id res chain seq x y z
N LEU A 1 15.69 10.23 2.95
CA LEU A 1 15.27 9.72 1.62
C LEU A 1 15.69 10.64 0.47
N ASN A 2 15.93 11.94 0.72
CA ASN A 2 16.42 12.91 -0.27
C ASN A 2 15.64 12.86 -1.58
N LEU A 3 14.30 12.88 -1.45
CA LEU A 3 13.37 12.80 -2.57
C LEU A 3 13.22 14.19 -3.18
N ILE A 4 13.35 14.26 -4.50
CA ILE A 4 13.28 15.51 -5.27
C ILE A 4 12.02 15.62 -6.13
N GLY A 5 11.26 14.54 -6.28
CA GLY A 5 9.91 14.52 -6.87
C GLY A 5 9.85 14.03 -8.32
N ASP A 6 10.99 13.70 -8.93
CA ASP A 6 11.09 13.11 -10.26
C ASP A 6 11.46 11.62 -10.25
N GLU A 7 11.50 11.00 -9.07
CA GLU A 7 11.66 9.57 -8.89
C GLU A 7 10.41 8.79 -9.30
N THR A 8 10.61 7.53 -9.70
CA THR A 8 9.55 6.54 -9.83
C THR A 8 9.59 5.60 -8.63
N PHE A 9 8.42 5.24 -8.13
CA PHE A 9 8.26 4.41 -6.95
C PHE A 9 7.56 3.11 -7.32
N ASP A 10 8.13 1.99 -6.90
CA ASP A 10 7.51 0.67 -6.95
C ASP A 10 7.34 0.16 -5.52
N ILE A 11 6.18 -0.42 -5.20
CA ILE A 11 5.91 -1.02 -3.89
C ILE A 11 5.70 -2.51 -4.09
N SER A 12 6.42 -3.32 -3.32
CA SER A 12 6.27 -4.77 -3.29
C SER A 12 5.92 -5.26 -1.89
N GLY A 13 5.37 -6.48 -1.80
CA GLY A 13 4.85 -7.03 -0.54
C GLY A 13 3.38 -6.68 -0.26
N ILE A 14 2.68 -6.12 -1.25
CA ILE A 14 1.22 -5.89 -1.19
C ILE A 14 0.42 -6.95 -1.95
N ASP A 15 1.11 -7.81 -2.70
CA ASP A 15 0.52 -8.90 -3.48
C ASP A 15 0.28 -10.10 -2.56
N GLY A 16 -0.95 -10.23 -2.04
CA GLY A 16 -1.35 -11.39 -1.26
C GLY A 16 -2.27 -11.08 -0.08
N GLU A 17 -2.10 -11.84 1.00
CA GLU A 17 -2.85 -11.62 2.22
C GLU A 17 -2.29 -10.42 2.97
N LEU A 18 -3.05 -9.32 3.00
CA LEU A 18 -2.64 -8.13 3.72
C LEU A 18 -2.92 -8.30 5.21
N THR A 19 -1.90 -8.11 6.03
CA THR A 19 -2.06 -8.01 7.48
C THR A 19 -1.95 -6.54 7.91
N PRO A 20 -2.67 -6.15 8.99
CA PRO A 20 -2.55 -4.80 9.52
C PRO A 20 -1.12 -4.47 9.94
N GLN A 21 -0.68 -3.24 9.68
CA GLN A 21 0.64 -2.72 10.08
C GLN A 21 1.83 -3.55 9.57
N GLN A 22 1.67 -4.29 8.47
CA GLN A 22 2.80 -5.05 7.90
C GLN A 22 3.84 -4.13 7.26
N ASP A 23 5.07 -4.64 7.15
CA ASP A 23 6.11 -3.96 6.39
C ASP A 23 6.01 -4.28 4.90
N VAL A 24 6.16 -3.25 4.07
CA VAL A 24 6.26 -3.35 2.61
C VAL A 24 7.56 -2.75 2.12
N THR A 25 8.03 -3.14 0.95
CA THR A 25 9.27 -2.62 0.38
C THR A 25 8.97 -1.58 -0.69
N LEU A 26 9.48 -0.36 -0.50
CA LEU A 26 9.50 0.69 -1.51
C LEU A 26 10.83 0.65 -2.26
N THR A 27 10.78 0.45 -3.58
CA THR A 27 11.90 0.68 -4.49
C THR A 27 11.77 2.06 -5.10
N ILE A 28 12.72 2.94 -4.78
CA ILE A 28 12.85 4.29 -5.33
C ILE A 28 13.81 4.23 -6.51
N LYS A 29 13.32 4.53 -7.71
CA LYS A 29 14.12 4.64 -8.95
C LYS A 29 14.32 6.12 -9.27
N ARG A 30 15.57 6.58 -9.25
CA ARG A 30 15.93 7.99 -9.54
C ARG A 30 16.27 8.16 -11.01
N LYS A 31 16.18 9.39 -11.51
CA LYS A 31 16.55 9.71 -12.91
C LYS A 31 18.04 9.54 -13.22
N ASP A 32 18.89 9.61 -12.21
CA ASP A 32 20.32 9.31 -12.36
C ASP A 32 20.61 7.81 -12.55
N GLY A 33 19.57 6.97 -12.54
CA GLY A 33 19.68 5.52 -12.69
C GLY A 33 19.93 4.78 -11.36
N SER A 34 20.12 5.50 -10.26
CA SER A 34 20.27 4.87 -8.94
C SER A 34 18.93 4.34 -8.43
N SER A 35 19.00 3.24 -7.69
CA SER A 35 17.85 2.63 -7.04
C SER A 35 18.09 2.44 -5.54
N GLN A 36 17.07 2.66 -4.73
CA GLN A 36 17.13 2.44 -3.29
C GLN A 36 15.90 1.68 -2.80
N ASN A 37 16.11 0.64 -1.99
CA ASN A 37 15.05 -0.08 -1.31
C ASN A 37 14.89 0.43 0.13
N VAL A 38 13.64 0.62 0.56
CA VAL A 38 13.30 1.14 1.89
C VAL A 38 12.11 0.36 2.43
N GLN A 39 12.18 -0.09 3.68
CA GLN A 39 11.03 -0.66 4.37
C GLN A 39 10.07 0.45 4.79
N LEU A 40 8.79 0.26 4.49
CA LEU A 40 7.70 1.15 4.89
C LEU A 40 6.68 0.37 5.72
N LEU A 41 6.07 1.05 6.67
CA LEU A 41 4.91 0.54 7.39
C LEU A 41 3.63 0.75 6.58
N LEU A 42 2.89 -0.32 6.29
CA LEU A 42 1.57 -0.24 5.67
C LEU A 42 0.54 0.26 6.69
N ARG A 43 -0.02 1.46 6.45
CA ARG A 43 -0.99 2.12 7.34
C ARG A 43 -2.43 1.63 7.15
N ILE A 44 -2.59 0.32 7.01
CA ILE A 44 -3.85 -0.37 7.26
C ILE A 44 -3.76 -0.81 8.72
N ASP A 45 -4.37 -0.04 9.61
CA ASP A 45 -4.07 -0.11 11.05
C ASP A 45 -4.94 -1.19 11.73
N THR A 46 -6.08 -1.53 11.14
CA THR A 46 -7.06 -2.49 11.67
C THR A 46 -7.45 -3.58 10.66
N PRO A 47 -7.93 -4.76 11.11
CA PRO A 47 -8.41 -5.81 10.22
C PRO A 47 -9.53 -5.36 9.29
N ILE A 48 -10.49 -4.56 9.79
CA ILE A 48 -11.63 -4.09 8.99
C ILE A 48 -11.20 -3.17 7.83
N GLU A 49 -10.10 -2.42 7.99
CA GLU A 49 -9.56 -1.61 6.91
C GLU A 49 -8.95 -2.46 5.78
N VAL A 50 -8.50 -3.68 6.06
CA VAL A 50 -8.10 -4.65 5.02
C VAL A 50 -9.31 -5.00 4.15
N ASP A 51 -10.47 -5.25 4.77
CA ASP A 51 -11.71 -5.59 4.08
C ASP A 51 -12.24 -4.41 3.25
N TYR A 52 -12.13 -3.19 3.79
CA TYR A 52 -12.43 -1.96 3.05
C TYR A 52 -11.51 -1.81 1.84
N TYR A 53 -10.19 -1.97 2.02
CA TYR A 53 -9.22 -1.89 0.94
C TYR A 53 -9.53 -2.90 -0.18
N ARG A 54 -9.77 -4.17 0.19
CA ARG A 54 -10.12 -5.24 -0.76
C ARG A 54 -11.44 -5.00 -1.49
N SER A 55 -12.37 -4.30 -0.85
CA SER A 55 -13.65 -3.94 -1.45
C SER A 55 -13.56 -2.75 -2.40
N GLY A 56 -12.39 -2.10 -2.52
CA GLY A 56 -12.23 -0.86 -3.28
C GLY A 56 -12.66 0.39 -2.52
N GLY A 57 -12.80 0.30 -1.20
CA GLY A 57 -13.17 1.37 -0.29
C GLY A 57 -14.27 0.99 0.69
N ILE A 58 -14.50 1.85 1.68
CA ILE A 58 -15.53 1.67 2.71
C ILE A 58 -16.96 1.66 2.13
N LEU A 59 -17.26 2.55 1.17
CA LEU A 59 -18.60 2.63 0.58
C LEU A 59 -18.98 1.34 -0.19
N PRO A 60 -18.13 0.81 -1.09
CA PRO A 60 -18.38 -0.50 -1.70
C PRO A 60 -18.56 -1.65 -0.71
N TYR A 61 -17.83 -1.64 0.41
CA TYR A 61 -17.96 -2.66 1.46
C TYR A 61 -19.35 -2.61 2.11
N VAL A 62 -19.73 -1.44 2.64
CA VAL A 62 -21.01 -1.26 3.35
C VAL A 62 -22.20 -1.52 2.43
N LEU A 63 -22.15 -1.09 1.17
CA LEU A 63 -23.24 -1.33 0.22
C LEU A 63 -23.47 -2.82 -0.05
N LYS A 64 -22.40 -3.64 -0.06
CA LYS A 64 -22.54 -5.10 -0.20
C LYS A 64 -23.20 -5.73 1.02
N GLU A 65 -22.94 -5.23 2.23
CA GLU A 65 -23.58 -5.73 3.45
C GLU A 65 -25.06 -5.33 3.57
N LEU A 66 -25.46 -4.19 3.00
CA LEU A 66 -26.84 -3.70 3.07
C LEU A 66 -27.76 -4.32 2.00
N VAL A 67 -27.19 -4.69 0.85
CA VAL A 67 -27.94 -5.24 -0.30
C VAL A 67 -27.77 -6.76 -0.43
N GLY A 68 -26.83 -7.34 0.32
CA GLY A 68 -26.53 -8.78 0.38
C GLY A 68 -27.42 -9.56 1.34
#